data_AF-A0A8T7I150-F1
#
_entry.id   AF-A0A8T7I150-F1
#
_cell.length_a   1.000
_cell.length_b   1.000
_cell.length_c   1.000
_cell.angle_alpha   90.00
_cell.angle_beta   90.00
_cell.angle_gamma   90.00
#
_symmetry.space_group_name_H-M   'P 1'
#
loop_
_entity.id
_entity.type
_entity.pdbx_description
1 polymer ?
#
loop_
_entity_poly.entity_id
_entity_poly.type
_entity_poly.pdbx_seq_one_letter_code
_entity_poly.pdbx_strand_id
1 'polypeptide(L)'
;MNAGNISTYGYDEVGNRDSVSYPNGTSQVYVYDELNRLTTLRHFDANGALSNEFNYTLHATGRRERIDELSGRSVINGYDNLYRLTSETIVDPINGDYSASYVYDTVGNRTYSTINGVETAYTYDDNDRLTQEGGERYTYDANGNTLTKTLDDDVSTFAYDKKNRLTSAVLSENGVLSSFTYRYNTDGIRVAKAQEGVETRFIIDNNQAYAQVVAEVDNSDVTSKEYLYGDDLISQQQNAEQHYFMYDGLGSTRSLSDAAGTISDEYFYDAFGITLAQTGSTDNDYLYTGEQYDAGLDNYYLRARYYDQNVGRFTQMDTWMGRNHDPITLHKYLYANADPVTYIDPTGNFGLSELSVTINIVSTLTSMQVDNALNVLEGQGVDVSDARMATRIIGLASLGGAGFSLFKMLSKKGKDFARRVGNKKLKDLRGTEFEDYLQTLGGSGSFKKGGREFDGEWGNVWLEAKSGDFWNMLSQNPRKLARWKGVTGDARRVASENGKTYAVVTNSAIPGDIKIWLTEKGIKVIEMLD
;
A
#
# COMPACT_ATOMS: atom_id res chain seq x y z
N MET A 1 -6.78 -11.82 -29.62
CA MET A 1 -7.32 -11.51 -28.28
C MET A 1 -8.02 -12.77 -27.81
N ASN A 2 -7.36 -13.58 -26.98
CA ASN A 2 -7.99 -14.75 -26.36
C ASN A 2 -9.00 -14.23 -25.33
N ALA A 3 -10.23 -14.73 -25.38
CA ALA A 3 -11.15 -14.59 -24.26
C ALA A 3 -10.57 -15.38 -23.07
N GLY A 4 -10.43 -14.76 -21.89
CA GLY A 4 -10.43 -15.52 -20.64
C GLY A 4 -9.52 -15.09 -19.48
N ASN A 5 -8.45 -14.32 -19.67
CA ASN A 5 -7.52 -14.02 -18.57
C ASN A 5 -7.83 -12.69 -17.86
N ILE A 6 -8.98 -12.61 -17.19
CA ILE A 6 -9.40 -11.41 -16.46
C ILE A 6 -9.40 -11.71 -14.96
N SER A 7 -8.60 -10.96 -14.20
CA SER A 7 -8.77 -10.85 -12.76
C SER A 7 -9.74 -9.71 -12.45
N THR A 8 -10.65 -9.91 -11.50
CA THR A 8 -11.65 -8.90 -11.11
C THR A 8 -11.54 -8.57 -9.63
N TYR A 9 -11.79 -7.30 -9.31
CA TYR A 9 -11.80 -6.78 -7.94
C TYR A 9 -13.21 -6.26 -7.64
N GLY A 10 -13.77 -6.68 -6.51
CA GLY A 10 -14.99 -6.14 -5.95
C GLY A 10 -14.70 -5.21 -4.77
N TYR A 11 -15.63 -4.30 -4.53
CA TYR A 11 -15.54 -3.27 -3.51
C TYR A 11 -16.90 -3.07 -2.84
N ASP A 12 -16.88 -2.88 -1.52
CA ASP A 12 -18.08 -2.49 -0.77
C ASP A 12 -18.46 -1.01 -1.02
N GLU A 13 -19.55 -0.55 -0.40
CA GLU A 13 -20.08 0.81 -0.58
C GLU A 13 -19.13 1.93 -0.12
N VAL A 14 -18.19 1.62 0.78
CA VAL A 14 -17.22 2.57 1.33
C VAL A 14 -15.83 2.44 0.70
N GLY A 15 -15.67 1.50 -0.24
CA GLY A 15 -14.48 1.34 -1.06
C GLY A 15 -13.44 0.37 -0.50
N ASN A 16 -13.78 -0.43 0.51
CA ASN A 16 -12.92 -1.55 0.91
C ASN A 16 -13.03 -2.66 -0.14
N ARG A 17 -11.92 -3.31 -0.46
CA ARG A 17 -11.94 -4.47 -1.36
C ARG A 17 -12.69 -5.62 -0.69
N ASP A 18 -13.79 -6.08 -1.26
CA ASP A 18 -14.55 -7.21 -0.71
C ASP A 18 -14.24 -8.54 -1.41
N SER A 19 -13.66 -8.51 -2.61
CA SER A 19 -13.37 -9.71 -3.38
C SER A 19 -12.27 -9.55 -4.42
N VAL A 20 -11.56 -10.65 -4.70
CA VAL A 20 -10.69 -10.84 -5.86
C VAL A 20 -11.07 -12.16 -6.52
N SER A 21 -11.16 -12.20 -7.84
CA SER A 21 -11.34 -13.46 -8.59
C SER A 21 -10.29 -13.57 -9.68
N TYR A 22 -9.75 -14.77 -9.84
CA TYR A 22 -8.67 -15.08 -10.77
C TYR A 22 -9.18 -15.83 -12.01
N PRO A 23 -8.46 -15.76 -13.14
CA PRO A 23 -8.83 -16.47 -14.36
C PRO A 23 -8.95 -18.01 -14.24
N ASN A 24 -8.22 -18.62 -13.30
CA ASN A 24 -8.30 -20.06 -13.04
C ASN A 24 -9.51 -20.46 -12.18
N GLY A 25 -10.37 -19.51 -11.80
CA GLY A 25 -11.58 -19.74 -11.01
C GLY A 25 -11.38 -19.63 -9.50
N THR A 26 -10.15 -19.52 -9.00
CA THR A 26 -9.92 -19.28 -7.56
C THR A 26 -10.32 -17.84 -7.20
N SER A 27 -10.63 -17.61 -5.92
CA SER A 27 -11.04 -16.30 -5.44
C SER A 27 -10.69 -16.05 -3.98
N GLN A 28 -10.68 -14.77 -3.60
CA GLN A 28 -10.50 -14.29 -2.24
C GLN A 28 -11.69 -13.40 -1.87
N VAL A 29 -12.21 -13.51 -0.64
CA VAL A 29 -13.32 -12.70 -0.12
C VAL A 29 -12.92 -12.11 1.22
N TYR A 30 -13.17 -10.81 1.38
CA TYR A 30 -12.77 -10.00 2.52
C TYR A 30 -14.02 -9.56 3.29
N VAL A 31 -13.96 -9.63 4.62
CA VAL A 31 -15.05 -9.21 5.52
C VAL A 31 -14.48 -8.24 6.54
N TYR A 32 -15.20 -7.13 6.73
CA TYR A 32 -14.80 -6.04 7.60
C TYR A 32 -15.80 -5.86 8.75
N ASP A 33 -15.32 -5.29 9.86
CA ASP A 33 -16.18 -4.77 10.91
C ASP A 33 -16.71 -3.35 10.60
N GLU A 34 -17.53 -2.80 11.50
CA GLU A 34 -18.12 -1.46 11.36
C GLU A 34 -17.08 -0.32 11.35
N LEU A 35 -15.82 -0.59 11.70
CA LEU A 35 -14.70 0.35 11.65
C LEU A 35 -13.83 0.17 10.39
N ASN A 36 -14.31 -0.60 9.40
CA ASN A 36 -13.60 -0.94 8.17
C ASN A 36 -12.30 -1.72 8.42
N ARG A 37 -12.26 -2.53 9.49
CA ARG A 37 -11.09 -3.36 9.80
C ARG A 37 -11.33 -4.79 9.33
N LEU A 38 -10.35 -5.36 8.62
CA LEU A 38 -10.44 -6.73 8.10
C LEU A 38 -10.53 -7.74 9.25
N THR A 39 -11.67 -8.43 9.37
CA THR A 39 -11.90 -9.46 10.40
C THR A 39 -11.88 -10.87 9.83
N THR A 40 -12.17 -11.06 8.54
CA THR A 40 -12.08 -12.37 7.90
C THR A 40 -11.57 -12.26 6.47
N LEU A 41 -10.68 -13.15 6.08
CA LEU A 41 -10.26 -13.37 4.69
C LEU A 41 -10.47 -14.84 4.33
N ARG A 42 -11.20 -15.12 3.25
CA ARG A 42 -11.51 -16.46 2.76
C ARG A 42 -10.96 -16.68 1.37
N HIS A 43 -10.38 -17.85 1.13
CA HIS A 43 -9.89 -18.30 -0.15
C HIS A 43 -10.79 -19.43 -0.65
N PHE A 44 -11.13 -19.41 -1.92
CA PHE A 44 -11.90 -20.45 -2.58
C PHE A 44 -11.14 -21.02 -3.77
N ASP A 45 -11.22 -22.34 -3.93
CA ASP A 45 -10.72 -23.04 -5.11
C ASP A 45 -11.64 -22.80 -6.34
N ALA A 46 -11.25 -23.33 -7.49
CA ALA A 46 -12.03 -23.19 -8.72
C ALA A 46 -13.44 -23.84 -8.69
N ASN A 47 -13.70 -24.73 -7.73
CA ASN A 47 -15.01 -25.36 -7.54
C ASN A 47 -15.87 -24.58 -6.53
N GLY A 48 -15.35 -23.48 -5.97
CA GLY A 48 -16.01 -22.70 -4.93
C GLY A 48 -15.93 -23.34 -3.54
N ALA A 49 -15.06 -24.33 -3.33
CA ALA A 49 -14.80 -24.88 -2.00
C ALA A 49 -13.82 -23.98 -1.24
N LEU A 50 -14.06 -23.80 0.06
CA LEU A 50 -13.18 -23.03 0.93
C LEU A 50 -11.84 -23.77 1.04
N SER A 51 -10.76 -23.14 0.59
CA SER A 51 -9.40 -23.70 0.61
C SER A 51 -8.56 -23.16 1.75
N ASN A 52 -8.77 -21.90 2.13
CA ASN A 52 -8.13 -21.26 3.27
C ASN A 52 -9.07 -20.22 3.89
N GLU A 53 -8.93 -19.96 5.18
CA GLU A 53 -9.66 -18.92 5.91
C GLU A 53 -8.75 -18.36 7.01
N PHE A 54 -8.80 -17.05 7.22
CA PHE A 54 -8.11 -16.35 8.29
C PHE A 54 -9.12 -15.50 9.05
N ASN A 55 -9.37 -15.83 10.31
CA ASN A 55 -10.23 -15.05 11.20
C ASN A 55 -9.37 -14.23 12.17
N TYR A 56 -9.49 -12.91 12.09
CA TYR A 56 -8.70 -11.97 12.88
C TYR A 56 -9.49 -11.49 14.10
N THR A 57 -8.95 -11.74 15.29
CA THR A 57 -9.36 -11.03 16.51
C THR A 57 -8.50 -9.79 16.66
N LEU A 58 -9.14 -8.62 16.72
CA LEU A 58 -8.47 -7.34 16.75
C LEU A 58 -8.59 -6.67 18.13
N HIS A 59 -7.47 -6.13 18.63
CA HIS A 59 -7.46 -5.21 19.75
C HIS A 59 -8.27 -3.93 19.41
N ALA A 60 -8.63 -3.14 20.41
CA ALA A 60 -9.30 -1.84 20.22
C ALA A 60 -8.49 -0.88 19.33
N THR A 61 -7.16 -1.02 19.29
CA THR A 61 -6.27 -0.23 18.43
C THR A 61 -6.17 -0.76 17.00
N GLY A 62 -6.83 -1.87 16.65
CA GLY A 62 -6.79 -2.50 15.33
C GLY A 62 -5.65 -3.51 15.10
N ARG A 63 -4.84 -3.80 16.13
CA ARG A 63 -3.76 -4.81 16.06
C ARG A 63 -4.33 -6.23 16.12
N ARG A 64 -3.67 -7.18 15.46
CA ARG A 64 -4.12 -8.58 15.45
C ARG A 64 -3.64 -9.30 16.71
N GLU A 65 -4.57 -9.60 17.62
CA GLU A 65 -4.28 -10.39 18.82
C GLU A 65 -4.32 -11.89 18.54
N ARG A 66 -5.17 -12.31 17.61
CA ARG A 66 -5.30 -13.73 17.26
C ARG A 66 -5.67 -13.92 15.80
N ILE A 67 -5.15 -14.98 15.20
CA ILE A 67 -5.49 -15.44 13.86
C ILE A 67 -5.88 -16.91 13.96
N ASP A 68 -7.13 -17.24 13.64
CA ASP A 68 -7.59 -18.63 13.55
C ASP A 68 -7.72 -19.01 12.07
N GLU A 69 -7.04 -20.09 11.66
CA GLU A 69 -6.97 -20.55 10.28
C GLU A 69 -7.83 -21.81 10.03
N LEU A 70 -8.25 -22.01 8.78
CA LEU A 70 -9.07 -23.17 8.38
C LEU A 70 -8.42 -24.53 8.72
N SER A 71 -7.09 -24.60 8.66
CA SER A 71 -6.28 -25.79 8.98
C SER A 71 -6.38 -26.23 10.45
N GLY A 72 -6.95 -25.39 11.31
CA GLY A 72 -6.90 -25.53 12.77
C GLY A 72 -5.68 -24.87 13.40
N ARG A 73 -4.80 -24.27 12.59
CA ARG A 73 -3.69 -23.44 13.07
C ARG A 73 -4.23 -22.17 13.74
N SER A 74 -3.71 -21.82 14.91
CA SER A 74 -4.08 -20.62 15.63
C SER A 74 -2.84 -19.86 16.09
N VAL A 75 -2.76 -18.57 15.76
CA VAL A 75 -1.68 -17.66 16.15
C VAL A 75 -2.20 -16.70 17.20
N ILE A 76 -1.46 -16.51 18.30
CA ILE A 76 -1.80 -15.61 19.39
C ILE A 76 -0.62 -14.67 19.64
N ASN A 77 -0.87 -13.36 19.53
CA ASN A 77 0.14 -12.31 19.65
C ASN A 77 -0.05 -11.52 20.93
N GLY A 78 1.06 -11.23 21.60
CA GLY A 78 1.12 -10.39 22.80
C GLY A 78 1.96 -9.15 22.55
N TYR A 79 1.55 -8.01 23.13
CA TYR A 79 2.19 -6.72 22.92
C TYR A 79 2.53 -6.04 24.24
N ASP A 80 3.57 -5.20 24.27
CA ASP A 80 3.81 -4.29 25.38
C ASP A 80 3.00 -2.99 25.26
N ASN A 81 3.16 -2.08 26.24
CA ASN A 81 2.45 -0.80 26.27
C ASN A 81 2.90 0.20 25.18
N LEU A 82 4.04 -0.06 24.52
CA LEU A 82 4.49 0.67 23.34
C LEU A 82 4.04 0.00 22.04
N TYR A 83 3.24 -1.07 22.18
CA TYR A 83 2.70 -1.90 21.12
C TYR A 83 3.74 -2.66 20.28
N ARG A 84 4.88 -2.97 20.88
CA ARG A 84 5.86 -3.88 20.27
C ARG A 84 5.45 -5.32 20.54
N LEU A 85 5.66 -6.21 19.57
CA LEU A 85 5.34 -7.62 19.68
C LEU A 85 6.26 -8.30 20.71
N THR A 86 5.72 -8.78 21.81
CA THR A 86 6.48 -9.43 22.90
C THR A 86 6.32 -10.93 22.96
N SER A 87 5.30 -11.49 22.32
CA SER A 87 5.12 -12.93 22.24
C SER A 87 4.31 -13.34 21.02
N GLU A 88 4.63 -14.51 20.47
CA GLU A 88 3.83 -15.24 19.50
C GLU A 88 3.67 -16.67 20.00
N THR A 89 2.45 -17.20 19.96
CA THR A 89 2.18 -18.61 20.21
C THR A 89 1.34 -19.16 19.08
N ILE A 90 1.87 -20.16 18.39
CA ILE A 90 1.21 -20.86 17.30
C ILE A 90 0.88 -22.26 17.80
N VAL A 91 -0.40 -22.62 17.76
CA VAL A 91 -0.85 -24.00 17.90
C VAL A 91 -1.19 -24.50 16.51
N ASP A 92 -0.50 -25.52 16.02
CA ASP A 92 -0.69 -26.05 14.67
C ASP A 92 -0.80 -27.59 14.71
N PRO A 93 -2.01 -28.15 14.51
CA PRO A 93 -2.21 -29.59 14.58
C PRO A 93 -1.55 -30.37 13.42
N ILE A 94 -1.08 -29.69 12.38
CA ILE A 94 -0.51 -30.29 11.16
C ILE A 94 1.01 -30.14 11.16
N ASN A 95 1.51 -28.91 11.33
CA ASN A 95 2.94 -28.60 11.18
C ASN A 95 3.70 -28.55 12.52
N GLY A 96 2.97 -28.56 13.64
CA GLY A 96 3.54 -28.50 14.99
C GLY A 96 3.55 -27.10 15.60
N ASP A 97 3.53 -27.07 16.92
CA ASP A 97 3.43 -25.83 17.69
C ASP A 97 4.73 -25.00 17.62
N TYR A 98 4.58 -23.68 17.72
CA TYR A 98 5.68 -22.72 17.81
C TYR A 98 5.40 -21.70 18.91
N SER A 99 6.45 -21.27 19.61
CA SER A 99 6.36 -20.22 20.62
C SER A 99 7.59 -19.32 20.57
N ALA A 100 7.35 -18.01 20.61
CA ALA A 100 8.40 -17.01 20.71
C ALA A 100 8.04 -15.96 21.76
N SER A 101 9.05 -15.44 22.45
CA SER A 101 8.93 -14.23 23.26
C SER A 101 10.14 -13.33 23.06
N TYR A 102 9.94 -12.03 23.20
CA TYR A 102 10.91 -11.00 22.89
C TYR A 102 10.98 -9.95 24.01
N VAL A 103 12.19 -9.56 24.38
CA VAL A 103 12.45 -8.49 25.35
C VAL A 103 13.20 -7.37 24.65
N TYR A 104 12.68 -6.15 24.77
CA TYR A 104 13.26 -4.98 24.13
C TYR A 104 13.88 -4.01 25.14
N ASP A 105 14.91 -3.31 24.72
CA ASP A 105 15.38 -2.12 25.43
C ASP A 105 14.41 -0.94 25.29
N THR A 106 14.82 0.24 25.77
CA THR A 106 13.99 1.45 25.73
C THR A 106 13.83 2.05 24.33
N VAL A 107 14.72 1.74 23.39
CA VAL A 107 14.70 2.31 22.03
C VAL A 107 14.13 1.35 20.98
N GLY A 108 13.94 0.08 21.34
CA GLY A 108 13.30 -0.92 20.49
C GLY A 108 14.22 -2.03 19.99
N ASN A 109 15.48 -2.07 20.44
CA ASN A 109 16.36 -3.19 20.14
C ASN A 109 15.90 -4.44 20.91
N ARG A 110 15.77 -5.58 20.23
CA ARG A 110 15.48 -6.88 20.84
C ARG A 110 16.70 -7.34 21.64
N THR A 111 16.71 -7.19 22.95
CA THR A 111 17.82 -7.63 23.84
C THR A 111 17.81 -9.12 24.15
N TYR A 112 16.65 -9.77 24.03
CA TYR A 112 16.49 -11.19 24.31
C TYR A 112 15.37 -11.80 23.49
N SER A 113 15.51 -13.07 23.12
CA SER A 113 14.43 -13.90 22.60
C SER A 113 14.43 -15.26 23.26
N THR A 114 13.24 -15.87 23.36
CA THR A 114 13.09 -17.29 23.67
C THR A 114 12.19 -17.90 22.62
N ILE A 115 12.76 -18.75 21.76
CA ILE A 115 12.06 -19.41 20.65
C ILE A 115 12.06 -20.91 20.92
N ASN A 116 10.88 -21.51 21.08
CA ASN A 116 10.71 -22.93 21.41
C ASN A 116 11.58 -23.41 22.60
N GLY A 117 11.74 -22.54 23.60
CA GLY A 117 12.56 -22.78 24.79
C GLY A 117 14.06 -22.53 24.61
N VAL A 118 14.52 -22.18 23.40
CA VAL A 118 15.91 -21.77 23.15
C VAL A 118 16.04 -20.28 23.39
N GLU A 119 16.95 -19.91 24.29
CA GLU A 119 17.21 -18.53 24.68
C GLU A 119 18.38 -17.93 23.89
N THR A 120 18.18 -16.74 23.32
CA THR A 120 19.20 -15.99 22.59
C THR A 120 19.29 -14.57 23.14
N ALA A 121 20.50 -14.16 23.53
CA ALA A 121 20.79 -12.80 23.96
C ALA A 121 21.36 -11.97 22.80
N TYR A 122 21.03 -10.69 22.79
CA TYR A 122 21.47 -9.74 21.77
C TYR A 122 22.13 -8.53 22.42
N THR A 123 23.20 -8.02 21.83
CA THR A 123 23.88 -6.81 22.31
C THR A 123 24.04 -5.81 21.19
N TYR A 124 24.07 -4.53 21.56
CA TYR A 124 24.05 -3.42 20.63
C TYR A 124 25.07 -2.37 21.05
N ASP A 125 25.61 -1.61 20.09
CA ASP A 125 26.40 -0.42 20.38
C ASP A 125 25.53 0.84 20.48
N ASP A 126 26.17 1.98 20.78
CA ASP A 126 25.51 3.27 20.97
C ASP A 126 24.78 3.81 19.71
N ASN A 127 24.96 3.17 18.54
CA ASN A 127 24.27 3.50 17.29
C ASN A 127 23.19 2.46 16.94
N ASP A 128 22.74 1.66 17.90
CA ASP A 128 21.74 0.59 17.75
C ASP A 128 22.16 -0.51 16.78
N ARG A 129 23.47 -0.67 16.52
CA ARG A 129 24.00 -1.73 15.64
C ARG A 129 24.16 -3.01 16.45
N LEU A 130 23.62 -4.12 15.94
CA LEU A 130 23.69 -5.43 16.60
C LEU A 130 25.15 -5.87 16.65
N THR A 131 25.79 -5.93 17.81
CA THR A 131 27.18 -6.36 17.94
C THR A 131 27.32 -7.86 18.18
N GLN A 132 26.30 -8.49 18.76
CA GLN A 132 26.30 -9.93 19.04
C GLN A 132 24.88 -10.48 19.11
N GLU A 133 24.68 -11.69 18.57
CA GLU A 133 23.50 -12.54 18.72
C GLU A 133 23.96 -13.92 19.17
N GLY A 134 23.66 -14.31 20.41
CA GLY A 134 24.19 -15.56 20.96
C GLY A 134 25.72 -15.66 20.83
N GLY A 135 26.21 -16.61 20.03
CA GLY A 135 27.64 -16.76 19.72
C GLY A 135 28.13 -15.91 18.53
N GLU A 136 27.24 -15.48 17.66
CA GLU A 136 27.53 -14.77 16.41
C GLU A 136 27.92 -13.31 16.70
N ARG A 137 29.01 -12.84 16.09
CA ARG A 137 29.52 -11.47 16.24
C ARG A 137 29.44 -10.70 14.94
N TYR A 138 29.13 -9.43 15.06
CA TYR A 138 28.87 -8.56 13.93
C TYR A 138 29.85 -7.39 13.91
N THR A 139 30.28 -6.99 12.72
CA THR A 139 31.06 -5.76 12.52
C THR A 139 30.39 -4.87 11.49
N TYR A 140 30.74 -3.58 11.48
CA TYR A 140 30.09 -2.57 10.66
C TYR A 140 31.10 -1.63 10.01
N ASP A 141 30.73 -1.10 8.84
CA ASP A 141 31.43 0.03 8.25
C ASP A 141 31.03 1.35 8.94
N ALA A 142 31.66 2.44 8.52
CA ALA A 142 31.39 3.78 9.06
C ALA A 142 30.00 4.32 8.70
N ASN A 143 29.32 3.74 7.70
CA ASN A 143 27.97 4.09 7.30
C ASN A 143 26.91 3.21 8.00
N GLY A 144 27.33 2.27 8.85
CA GLY A 144 26.43 1.39 9.57
C GLY A 144 25.94 0.18 8.76
N ASN A 145 26.62 -0.18 7.67
CA ASN A 145 26.35 -1.43 6.96
C ASN A 145 27.09 -2.59 7.62
N THR A 146 26.44 -3.75 7.74
CA THR A 146 27.03 -4.97 8.35
C THR A 146 28.18 -5.48 7.48
N LEU A 147 29.42 -5.50 7.96
CA LEU A 147 30.59 -5.98 7.20
C LEU A 147 30.83 -7.47 7.36
N THR A 148 30.66 -7.99 8.57
CA THR A 148 30.89 -9.41 8.87
C THR A 148 29.83 -9.95 9.81
N LYS A 149 29.52 -11.24 9.65
CA LYS A 149 28.93 -12.11 10.67
C LYS A 149 29.93 -13.23 10.95
N THR A 150 30.32 -13.42 12.20
CA THR A 150 31.27 -14.45 12.62
C THR A 150 30.73 -15.33 13.74
N LEU A 151 30.58 -16.63 13.46
CA LEU A 151 30.29 -17.67 14.44
C LEU A 151 31.43 -18.69 14.42
N ASP A 152 32.14 -18.79 15.54
CA ASP A 152 33.35 -19.60 15.65
C ASP A 152 34.36 -19.30 14.52
N ASP A 153 34.64 -20.27 13.65
CA ASP A 153 35.57 -20.13 12.51
C ASP A 153 34.85 -19.73 11.20
N ASP A 154 33.52 -19.71 11.17
CA ASP A 154 32.73 -19.32 10.00
C ASP A 154 32.60 -17.80 9.94
N VAL A 155 33.12 -17.21 8.85
CA VAL A 155 33.11 -15.76 8.63
C VAL A 155 32.37 -15.45 7.33
N SER A 156 31.18 -14.89 7.47
CA SER A 156 30.43 -14.29 6.37
C SER A 156 30.84 -12.82 6.20
N THR A 157 31.02 -12.38 4.96
CA THR A 157 31.46 -11.01 4.62
C THR A 157 30.51 -10.34 3.63
N PHE A 158 30.35 -9.03 3.76
CA PHE A 158 29.44 -8.23 2.94
C PHE A 158 30.15 -6.96 2.47
N ALA A 159 29.93 -6.58 1.22
CA ALA A 159 30.49 -5.36 0.64
C ALA A 159 29.38 -4.47 0.09
N TYR A 160 29.56 -3.17 0.26
CA TYR A 160 28.58 -2.15 -0.09
C TYR A 160 29.19 -1.10 -1.01
N ASP A 161 28.35 -0.49 -1.84
CA ASP A 161 28.74 0.72 -2.56
C ASP A 161 28.60 1.99 -1.69
N LYS A 162 29.02 3.12 -2.26
CA LYS A 162 28.97 4.44 -1.59
C LYS A 162 27.55 4.93 -1.26
N LYS A 163 26.51 4.26 -1.76
CA LYS A 163 25.10 4.54 -1.49
C LYS A 163 24.49 3.52 -0.52
N ASN A 164 25.32 2.76 0.20
CA ASN A 164 24.91 1.74 1.17
C ASN A 164 24.14 0.55 0.58
N ARG A 165 24.34 0.26 -0.72
CA ARG A 165 23.69 -0.89 -1.37
C ARG A 165 24.62 -2.09 -1.36
N LEU A 166 24.13 -3.25 -0.93
CA LEU A 166 24.90 -4.51 -0.89
C LEU A 166 25.32 -4.92 -2.30
N THR A 167 26.60 -4.91 -2.62
CA THR A 167 27.13 -5.29 -3.94
C THR A 167 27.62 -6.73 -4.01
N SER A 168 28.06 -7.29 -2.88
CA SER A 168 28.44 -8.70 -2.80
C SER A 168 28.35 -9.24 -1.38
N ALA A 169 28.11 -10.53 -1.27
CA ALA A 169 28.22 -11.29 -0.03
C ALA A 169 29.02 -12.57 -0.27
N VAL A 170 29.80 -12.99 0.71
CA VAL A 170 30.39 -14.32 0.78
C VAL A 170 29.96 -14.91 2.11
N LEU A 171 29.10 -15.91 2.09
CA LEU A 171 28.63 -16.59 3.30
C LEU A 171 29.51 -17.80 3.60
N SER A 172 29.76 -18.06 4.87
CA SER A 172 30.46 -19.25 5.35
C SER A 172 29.53 -20.02 6.27
N GLU A 173 29.30 -21.28 5.95
CA GLU A 173 28.56 -22.21 6.79
C GLU A 173 29.31 -23.55 6.86
N ASN A 174 29.76 -23.93 8.06
CA ASN A 174 30.57 -25.13 8.29
C ASN A 174 31.81 -25.19 7.37
N GLY A 175 32.43 -24.04 7.11
CA GLY A 175 33.59 -23.88 6.22
C GLY A 175 33.28 -23.94 4.72
N VAL A 176 32.00 -24.07 4.32
CA VAL A 176 31.58 -24.01 2.91
C VAL A 176 31.24 -22.57 2.55
N LEU A 177 31.84 -22.07 1.46
CA LEU A 177 31.63 -20.71 1.00
C LEU A 177 30.57 -20.64 -0.11
N SER A 178 29.66 -19.67 -0.02
CA SER A 178 28.73 -19.28 -1.09
C SER A 178 28.89 -17.80 -1.41
N SER A 179 28.94 -17.45 -2.69
CA SER A 179 29.23 -16.12 -3.20
C SER A 179 28.05 -15.54 -3.97
N PHE A 180 27.75 -14.28 -3.65
CA PHE A 180 26.63 -13.53 -4.20
C PHE A 180 27.10 -12.17 -4.71
N THR A 181 26.56 -11.73 -5.85
CA THR A 181 26.79 -10.37 -6.36
C THR A 181 25.48 -9.73 -6.80
N TYR A 182 25.41 -8.40 -6.67
CA TYR A 182 24.20 -7.63 -6.95
C TYR A 182 24.51 -6.39 -7.76
N ARG A 183 23.63 -6.07 -8.73
CA ARG A 183 23.74 -4.86 -9.56
C ARG A 183 22.49 -4.02 -9.43
N TYR A 184 22.67 -2.70 -9.47
CA TYR A 184 21.60 -1.73 -9.27
C TYR A 184 21.56 -0.72 -10.40
N ASN A 185 20.36 -0.21 -10.71
CA ASN A 185 20.19 0.92 -11.62
C ASN A 185 20.56 2.26 -10.94
N THR A 186 20.37 3.36 -11.67
CA THR A 186 20.64 4.73 -11.19
C THR A 186 19.76 5.14 -10.01
N ASP A 187 18.54 4.60 -9.95
CA ASP A 187 17.52 4.91 -8.96
C ASP A 187 17.66 4.11 -7.67
N GLY A 188 18.64 3.19 -7.60
CA GLY A 188 18.87 2.41 -6.39
C GLY A 188 18.27 1.00 -6.40
N ILE A 189 17.51 0.64 -7.44
CA ILE A 189 16.79 -0.63 -7.49
C ILE A 189 17.67 -1.74 -8.09
N ARG A 190 17.64 -2.91 -7.47
CA ARG A 190 18.38 -4.12 -7.89
C ARG A 190 17.86 -4.61 -9.24
N VAL A 191 18.75 -4.65 -10.24
CA VAL A 191 18.47 -5.10 -11.61
C VAL A 191 19.12 -6.44 -11.94
N ALA A 192 20.01 -6.95 -11.08
CA ALA A 192 20.54 -8.31 -11.21
C ALA A 192 21.01 -8.85 -9.87
N LYS A 193 20.92 -10.17 -9.71
CA LYS A 193 21.60 -10.95 -8.67
C LYS A 193 22.36 -12.10 -9.33
N ALA A 194 23.47 -12.52 -8.75
CA ALA A 194 24.15 -13.73 -9.18
C ALA A 194 24.62 -14.55 -7.99
N GLN A 195 24.47 -15.87 -8.07
CA GLN A 195 24.99 -16.84 -7.10
C GLN A 195 25.98 -17.75 -7.83
N GLU A 196 27.21 -17.87 -7.32
CA GLU A 196 28.26 -18.69 -7.96
C GLU A 196 28.46 -18.39 -9.47
N GLY A 197 28.28 -17.13 -9.86
CA GLY A 197 28.37 -16.67 -11.24
C GLY A 197 27.14 -16.93 -12.13
N VAL A 198 26.11 -17.60 -11.63
CA VAL A 198 24.81 -17.75 -12.30
C VAL A 198 23.98 -16.51 -12.03
N GLU A 199 23.79 -15.65 -13.04
CA GLU A 199 23.06 -14.39 -12.91
C GLU A 199 21.60 -14.53 -13.36
N THR A 200 20.73 -13.87 -12.58
CA THR A 200 19.35 -13.53 -12.90
C THR A 200 19.25 -12.02 -13.02
N ARG A 201 18.74 -11.53 -14.15
CA ARG A 201 18.46 -10.11 -14.40
C ARG A 201 16.97 -9.83 -14.23
N PHE A 202 16.66 -8.66 -13.71
CA PHE A 202 15.29 -8.23 -13.43
C PHE A 202 14.85 -7.14 -14.40
N ILE A 203 13.69 -7.34 -15.02
CA ILE A 203 12.97 -6.30 -15.76
C ILE A 203 12.00 -5.66 -14.77
N ILE A 204 12.07 -4.33 -14.64
CA ILE A 204 11.44 -3.62 -13.53
C ILE A 204 10.44 -2.59 -14.07
N ASP A 205 9.24 -2.57 -13.51
CA ASP A 205 8.29 -1.47 -13.64
C ASP A 205 8.48 -0.48 -12.48
N ASN A 206 8.91 0.73 -12.82
CA ASN A 206 9.06 1.85 -11.88
C ASN A 206 7.85 2.80 -11.89
N ASN A 207 6.77 2.48 -12.62
CA ASN A 207 5.57 3.33 -12.70
C ASN A 207 4.53 3.01 -11.62
N GLN A 208 4.84 2.10 -10.70
CA GLN A 208 4.01 1.76 -9.54
C GLN A 208 4.43 2.57 -8.30
N ALA A 209 3.71 2.39 -7.18
CA ALA A 209 4.02 3.08 -5.91
C ALA A 209 5.45 2.80 -5.41
N TYR A 210 5.98 1.62 -5.72
CA TYR A 210 7.36 1.23 -5.52
C TYR A 210 7.76 0.25 -6.63
N ALA A 211 9.07 0.08 -6.86
CA ALA A 211 9.58 -0.72 -7.97
C ALA A 211 9.14 -2.20 -7.87
N GLN A 212 8.66 -2.75 -8.98
CA GLN A 212 8.20 -4.14 -9.08
C GLN A 212 8.95 -4.87 -10.20
N VAL A 213 9.37 -6.10 -9.96
CA VAL A 213 9.94 -6.95 -11.01
C VAL A 213 8.80 -7.56 -11.81
N VAL A 214 8.76 -7.30 -13.11
CA VAL A 214 7.76 -7.84 -14.03
C VAL A 214 8.25 -9.06 -14.81
N ALA A 215 9.56 -9.27 -14.88
CA ALA A 215 10.14 -10.47 -15.47
C ALA A 215 11.57 -10.73 -14.95
N GLU A 216 11.96 -11.99 -14.98
CA GLU A 216 13.32 -12.47 -14.75
C GLU A 216 13.92 -13.01 -16.04
N VAL A 217 15.18 -12.68 -16.29
CA VAL A 217 15.94 -13.09 -17.47
C VAL A 217 17.21 -13.80 -17.01
N ASP A 218 17.40 -15.03 -17.47
CA ASP A 218 18.54 -15.85 -17.10
C ASP A 218 19.85 -15.40 -17.79
N ASN A 219 20.94 -16.10 -17.48
CA ASN A 219 22.26 -15.88 -18.10
C ASN A 219 22.30 -16.03 -19.63
N SER A 220 21.30 -16.67 -20.23
CA SER A 220 21.21 -16.93 -21.66
C SER A 220 20.30 -15.94 -22.40
N ASP A 221 19.93 -14.82 -21.75
CA ASP A 221 18.98 -13.83 -22.27
C ASP A 221 17.56 -14.39 -22.50
N VAL A 222 17.19 -15.47 -21.79
CA VAL A 222 15.85 -16.08 -21.86
C VAL A 222 15.03 -15.63 -20.66
N THR A 223 13.79 -15.18 -20.91
CA THR A 223 12.83 -14.90 -19.83
C THR A 223 12.48 -16.20 -19.10
N SER A 224 12.89 -16.32 -17.84
CA SER A 224 12.67 -17.50 -17.00
C SER A 224 11.36 -17.42 -16.22
N LYS A 225 10.97 -16.22 -15.76
CA LYS A 225 9.71 -15.96 -15.05
C LYS A 225 9.08 -14.66 -15.55
N GLU A 226 7.76 -14.64 -15.68
CA GLU A 226 6.97 -13.43 -15.94
C GLU A 226 5.96 -13.22 -14.81
N TYR A 227 5.80 -11.98 -14.38
CA TYR A 227 4.92 -11.61 -13.28
C TYR A 227 3.84 -10.66 -13.77
N LEU A 228 2.58 -10.98 -13.45
CA LEU A 228 1.43 -10.14 -13.75
C LEU A 228 0.98 -9.42 -12.48
N TYR A 229 0.94 -8.09 -12.52
CA TYR A 229 0.45 -7.26 -11.41
C TYR A 229 -0.90 -6.64 -11.74
N GLY A 230 -1.73 -6.51 -10.70
CA GLY A 230 -2.85 -5.59 -10.65
C GLY A 230 -2.62 -4.61 -9.51
N ASP A 231 -3.51 -4.61 -8.53
CA ASP A 231 -3.26 -3.89 -7.28
C ASP A 231 -2.16 -4.59 -6.45
N ASP A 232 -2.09 -5.91 -6.54
CA ASP A 232 -1.06 -6.78 -5.94
C ASP A 232 -0.49 -7.72 -7.03
N LEU A 233 0.52 -8.54 -6.71
CA LEU A 233 1.02 -9.57 -7.62
C LEU A 233 -0.08 -10.62 -7.85
N ILE A 234 -0.57 -10.73 -9.08
CA ILE A 234 -1.69 -11.62 -9.43
C ILE A 234 -1.17 -13.03 -9.67
N SER A 235 -0.13 -13.15 -10.50
CA SER A 235 0.34 -14.44 -10.97
C SER A 235 1.80 -14.41 -11.41
N GLN A 236 2.42 -15.59 -11.36
CA GLN A 236 3.70 -15.86 -12.00
C GLN A 236 3.52 -16.90 -13.10
N GLN A 237 4.30 -16.77 -14.16
CA GLN A 237 4.42 -17.77 -15.20
C GLN A 237 5.88 -18.21 -15.31
N GLN A 238 6.13 -19.51 -15.19
CA GLN A 238 7.46 -20.12 -15.31
C GLN A 238 7.32 -21.43 -16.09
N ASN A 239 8.21 -21.70 -17.06
CA ASN A 239 8.16 -22.94 -17.86
C ASN A 239 6.79 -23.23 -18.52
N ALA A 240 6.04 -22.19 -18.88
CA ALA A 240 4.65 -22.26 -19.38
C ALA A 240 3.60 -22.73 -18.36
N GLU A 241 3.97 -22.89 -17.10
CA GLU A 241 3.06 -23.11 -15.97
C GLU A 241 2.67 -21.78 -15.34
N GLN A 242 1.38 -21.60 -15.06
CA GLN A 242 0.84 -20.39 -14.46
C GLN A 242 0.43 -20.69 -13.02
N HIS A 243 0.88 -19.85 -12.09
CA HIS A 243 0.50 -19.90 -10.68
C HIS A 243 -0.09 -18.56 -10.25
N TYR A 244 -1.18 -18.60 -9.48
CA TYR A 244 -1.85 -17.41 -8.95
C TYR A 244 -1.65 -17.29 -7.45
N PHE A 245 -1.29 -16.09 -7.00
CA PHE A 245 -0.98 -15.79 -5.61
C PHE A 245 -2.23 -15.48 -4.81
N MET A 246 -2.32 -16.03 -3.59
CA MET A 246 -3.37 -15.71 -2.62
C MET A 246 -2.72 -15.37 -1.27
N TYR A 247 -3.23 -14.37 -0.59
CA TYR A 247 -2.52 -13.65 0.47
C TYR A 247 -3.21 -13.79 1.82
N ASP A 248 -2.50 -13.58 2.92
CA ASP A 248 -3.16 -13.25 4.19
C ASP A 248 -3.54 -11.76 4.25
N GLY A 249 -4.10 -11.37 5.39
CA GLY A 249 -4.46 -9.99 5.66
C GLY A 249 -3.25 -9.07 5.63
N LEU A 250 -2.03 -9.54 5.94
CA LEU A 250 -0.75 -8.80 5.91
C LEU A 250 -0.21 -8.57 4.49
N GLY A 251 -0.74 -9.32 3.51
CA GLY A 251 -0.21 -9.36 2.15
C GLY A 251 0.87 -10.42 1.96
N SER A 252 1.08 -11.32 2.93
CA SER A 252 2.02 -12.45 2.76
C SER A 252 1.42 -13.51 1.87
N THR A 253 2.21 -14.07 0.94
CA THR A 253 1.76 -15.18 0.09
C THR A 253 1.47 -16.41 0.96
N ARG A 254 0.20 -16.81 1.09
CA ARG A 254 -0.16 -18.00 1.89
C ARG A 254 -0.43 -19.23 1.05
N SER A 255 -0.78 -19.05 -0.22
CA SER A 255 -0.94 -20.17 -1.14
C SER A 255 -0.74 -19.78 -2.60
N LEU A 256 -0.29 -20.75 -3.40
CA LEU A 256 -0.33 -20.68 -4.86
C LEU A 256 -1.38 -21.64 -5.39
N SER A 257 -2.08 -21.23 -6.45
CA SER A 257 -2.95 -22.12 -7.22
C SER A 257 -2.46 -22.27 -8.65
N ASP A 258 -2.52 -23.48 -9.18
CA ASP A 258 -2.12 -23.78 -10.55
C ASP A 258 -3.11 -23.24 -11.59
N ALA A 259 -2.83 -23.47 -12.88
CA ALA A 259 -3.70 -23.06 -13.98
C ALA A 259 -5.10 -23.72 -13.95
N ALA A 260 -5.25 -24.86 -13.27
CA ALA A 260 -6.53 -25.55 -13.09
C ALA A 260 -7.30 -25.06 -11.85
N GLY A 261 -6.69 -24.20 -11.03
CA GLY A 261 -7.25 -23.66 -9.80
C GLY A 261 -7.16 -24.60 -8.60
N THR A 262 -6.25 -25.57 -8.66
CA THR A 262 -5.89 -26.41 -7.52
C THR A 262 -4.82 -25.71 -6.69
N ILE A 263 -4.91 -25.73 -5.37
CA ILE A 263 -3.85 -25.22 -4.49
C ILE A 263 -2.62 -26.13 -4.62
N SER A 264 -1.51 -25.58 -5.09
CA SER A 264 -0.26 -26.30 -5.36
C SER A 264 0.77 -26.16 -4.24
N ASP A 265 0.76 -25.01 -3.57
CA ASP A 265 1.74 -24.65 -2.54
C ASP A 265 1.04 -23.87 -1.42
N GLU A 266 1.51 -24.06 -0.20
CA GLU A 266 1.07 -23.31 0.98
C GLU A 266 2.29 -22.90 1.80
N TYR A 267 2.22 -21.74 2.44
CA TYR A 267 3.31 -21.21 3.26
C TYR A 267 2.80 -20.80 4.64
N PHE A 268 3.58 -21.09 5.67
CA PHE A 268 3.27 -20.79 7.06
C PHE A 268 4.44 -20.02 7.68
N TYR A 269 4.17 -18.80 8.13
CA TYR A 269 5.19 -17.90 8.67
C TYR A 269 5.05 -17.72 10.19
N ASP A 270 6.16 -17.40 10.83
CA ASP A 270 6.17 -16.69 12.11
C ASP A 270 5.86 -15.19 11.92
N ALA A 271 5.76 -14.46 13.02
CA ALA A 271 5.44 -13.04 13.00
C ALA A 271 6.48 -12.15 12.30
N PHE A 272 7.73 -12.59 12.15
CA PHE A 272 8.81 -11.81 11.52
C PHE A 272 9.11 -12.26 10.08
N GLY A 273 8.42 -13.28 9.58
CA GLY A 273 8.53 -13.75 8.19
C GLY A 273 9.45 -14.94 7.97
N ILE A 274 9.84 -15.65 9.03
CA ILE A 274 10.48 -16.96 8.94
C ILE A 274 9.45 -17.98 8.47
N THR A 275 9.73 -18.69 7.38
CA THR A 275 8.90 -19.80 6.91
C THR A 275 9.06 -21.01 7.84
N LEU A 276 8.04 -21.27 8.66
CA LEU A 276 8.00 -22.40 9.61
C LEU A 276 7.67 -23.72 8.90
N ALA A 277 6.81 -23.67 7.88
CA ALA A 277 6.45 -24.81 7.06
C ALA A 277 6.02 -24.35 5.66
N GLN A 278 6.18 -25.23 4.68
CA GLN A 278 5.63 -25.04 3.34
C GLN A 278 5.28 -26.38 2.68
N THR A 279 4.36 -26.32 1.72
CA THR A 279 4.04 -27.42 0.81
C THR A 279 4.30 -26.99 -0.63
N GLY A 280 4.39 -27.97 -1.54
CA GLY A 280 4.69 -27.72 -2.94
C GLY A 280 6.19 -27.52 -3.21
N SER A 281 6.51 -27.25 -4.47
CA SER A 281 7.89 -27.12 -4.96
C SER A 281 8.01 -26.03 -6.02
N THR A 282 7.01 -25.16 -6.11
CA THR A 282 7.03 -24.05 -7.05
C THR A 282 8.16 -23.10 -6.66
N ASP A 283 9.00 -22.75 -7.63
CA ASP A 283 10.08 -21.80 -7.44
C ASP A 283 9.51 -20.37 -7.36
N ASN A 284 9.29 -19.93 -6.12
CA ASN A 284 8.65 -18.67 -5.77
C ASN A 284 9.52 -17.84 -4.81
N ASP A 285 9.90 -16.64 -5.24
CA ASP A 285 10.65 -15.69 -4.43
C ASP A 285 9.75 -14.72 -3.65
N TYR A 286 8.45 -14.63 -3.93
CA TYR A 286 7.53 -13.66 -3.30
C TYR A 286 6.76 -14.31 -2.15
N LEU A 287 7.26 -14.11 -0.93
CA LEU A 287 6.82 -14.83 0.27
C LEU A 287 6.17 -13.88 1.28
N TYR A 288 6.80 -13.69 2.45
CA TYR A 288 6.29 -12.84 3.52
C TYR A 288 6.05 -11.41 3.05
N THR A 289 4.88 -10.86 3.38
CA THR A 289 4.41 -9.53 2.94
C THR A 289 4.41 -9.30 1.42
N GLY A 290 4.51 -10.38 0.63
CA GLY A 290 4.59 -10.31 -0.83
C GLY A 290 5.94 -9.80 -1.33
N GLU A 291 6.98 -9.85 -0.50
CA GLU A 291 8.30 -9.28 -0.80
C GLU A 291 9.30 -10.34 -1.28
N GLN A 292 10.29 -9.90 -2.05
CA GLN A 292 11.26 -10.80 -2.69
C GLN A 292 12.24 -11.35 -1.66
N TYR A 293 12.12 -12.64 -1.35
CA TYR A 293 13.03 -13.42 -0.53
C TYR A 293 14.23 -13.90 -1.35
N ASP A 294 15.42 -13.70 -0.82
CA ASP A 294 16.67 -14.15 -1.45
C ASP A 294 17.20 -15.35 -0.67
N ALA A 295 16.75 -16.56 -1.05
CA ALA A 295 17.00 -17.78 -0.28
C ALA A 295 18.48 -18.09 -0.02
N GLY A 296 19.37 -17.71 -0.95
CA GLY A 296 20.82 -17.88 -0.75
C GLY A 296 21.42 -16.92 0.27
N LEU A 297 20.83 -15.73 0.47
CA LEU A 297 21.27 -14.75 1.47
C LEU A 297 20.50 -14.89 2.80
N ASP A 298 19.39 -15.64 2.79
CA ASP A 298 18.45 -15.78 3.90
C ASP A 298 17.87 -14.43 4.36
N ASN A 299 17.57 -13.54 3.42
CA ASN A 299 17.05 -12.19 3.68
C ASN A 299 15.98 -11.77 2.66
N TYR A 300 15.08 -10.87 3.06
CA TYR A 300 14.16 -10.18 2.14
C TYR A 300 14.80 -8.93 1.55
N TYR A 301 14.65 -8.74 0.23
CA TYR A 301 15.05 -7.53 -0.46
C TYR A 301 13.89 -6.53 -0.53
N LEU A 302 13.97 -5.46 0.25
CA LEU A 302 12.97 -4.40 0.33
C LEU A 302 13.44 -3.15 -0.41
N ARG A 303 14.00 -3.31 -1.62
CA ARG A 303 14.47 -2.21 -2.49
C ARG A 303 15.64 -1.41 -1.91
N ALA A 304 15.40 -0.55 -0.93
CA ALA A 304 16.44 0.27 -0.31
C ALA A 304 17.36 -0.53 0.61
N ARG A 305 16.83 -1.57 1.28
CA ARG A 305 17.55 -2.34 2.30
C ARG A 305 17.20 -3.83 2.23
N TYR A 306 18.08 -4.65 2.81
CA TYR A 306 17.82 -6.06 3.09
C TYR A 306 17.36 -6.22 4.53
N TYR A 307 16.23 -6.89 4.69
CA TYR A 307 15.63 -7.27 5.96
C TYR A 307 16.02 -8.69 6.31
N ASP A 308 16.54 -8.86 7.53
CA ASP A 308 16.91 -10.14 8.11
C ASP A 308 15.84 -10.54 9.12
N GLN A 309 15.00 -11.49 8.71
CA GLN A 309 13.86 -11.99 9.47
C GLN A 309 14.30 -12.74 10.74
N ASN A 310 15.48 -13.36 10.75
CA ASN A 310 15.96 -14.14 11.89
C ASN A 310 16.21 -13.25 13.12
N VAL A 311 16.75 -12.05 12.88
CA VAL A 311 16.97 -11.02 13.92
C VAL A 311 15.86 -9.98 13.99
N GLY A 312 14.94 -9.95 13.02
CA GLY A 312 13.82 -9.01 12.95
C GLY A 312 14.24 -7.57 12.71
N ARG A 313 15.29 -7.33 11.90
CA ARG A 313 15.83 -5.99 11.63
C ARG A 313 16.50 -5.86 10.26
N PHE A 314 16.72 -4.63 9.83
CA PHE A 314 17.50 -4.34 8.63
C PHE A 314 19.00 -4.52 8.84
N THR A 315 19.70 -4.91 7.77
CA THR A 315 21.16 -5.11 7.74
C THR A 315 21.95 -3.86 7.37
N GLN A 316 21.28 -2.82 6.87
CA GLN A 316 21.82 -1.49 6.60
C GLN A 316 21.10 -0.43 7.44
N MET A 317 21.82 0.65 7.74
CA MET A 317 21.26 1.84 8.37
C MET A 317 20.27 2.53 7.42
N ASP A 318 19.10 2.93 7.92
CA ASP A 318 18.17 3.76 7.16
C ASP A 318 18.81 5.11 6.79
N THR A 319 18.68 5.50 5.53
CA THR A 319 19.15 6.80 5.04
C THR A 319 18.15 7.92 5.33
N TRP A 320 16.90 7.57 5.64
CA TRP A 320 15.89 8.51 6.07
C TRP A 320 16.12 8.93 7.52
N MET A 321 16.07 10.25 7.76
CA MET A 321 16.47 10.83 9.03
C MET A 321 15.48 10.62 10.17
N GLY A 322 14.24 10.23 9.88
CA GLY A 322 13.19 10.18 10.88
C GLY A 322 12.50 11.52 11.10
N ARG A 323 11.58 11.54 12.05
CA ARG A 323 10.87 12.72 12.54
C ARG A 323 11.14 12.86 14.03
N ASN A 324 11.71 13.99 14.45
CA ASN A 324 12.05 14.23 15.86
C ASN A 324 10.85 14.21 16.83
N HIS A 325 9.62 14.40 16.32
CA HIS A 325 8.38 14.33 17.11
C HIS A 325 7.75 12.93 17.10
N ASP A 326 8.37 11.96 16.43
CA ASP A 326 7.95 10.57 16.38
C ASP A 326 9.17 9.68 16.65
N PRO A 327 9.60 9.52 17.91
CA PRO A 327 10.91 8.98 18.25
C PRO A 327 11.21 7.59 17.70
N ILE A 328 10.19 6.75 17.48
CA ILE A 328 10.37 5.40 16.92
C ILE A 328 11.00 5.47 15.51
N THR A 329 10.67 6.52 14.75
CA THR A 329 11.23 6.80 13.42
C THR A 329 12.71 7.16 13.40
N LEU A 330 13.31 7.40 14.57
CA LEU A 330 14.73 7.69 14.68
C LEU A 330 15.57 6.41 14.72
N HIS A 331 14.97 5.27 15.04
CA HIS A 331 15.67 3.98 15.09
C HIS A 331 16.02 3.48 13.68
N LYS A 332 17.32 3.36 13.37
CA LYS A 332 17.78 3.20 11.97
C LYS A 332 17.70 1.79 11.39
N TYR A 333 17.33 0.81 12.19
CA TYR A 333 17.35 -0.59 11.78
C TYR A 333 16.07 -1.37 12.08
N LEU A 334 15.11 -0.74 12.77
CA LEU A 334 13.92 -1.45 13.23
C LEU A 334 13.05 -1.81 12.03
N TYR A 335 12.55 -3.03 11.99
CA TYR A 335 11.55 -3.43 11.01
C TYR A 335 10.16 -3.22 11.60
N ALA A 336 9.27 -2.56 10.84
CA ALA A 336 7.85 -2.45 11.14
C ALA A 336 7.53 -2.02 12.58
N ASN A 337 8.29 -1.06 13.14
CA ASN A 337 8.14 -0.62 14.53
C ASN A 337 8.23 -1.73 15.62
N ALA A 338 8.86 -2.87 15.34
CA ALA A 338 8.76 -4.09 16.15
C ALA A 338 7.33 -4.62 16.32
N ASP A 339 6.42 -4.29 15.41
CA ASP A 339 5.06 -4.80 15.29
C ASP A 339 4.82 -5.30 13.85
N PRO A 340 5.55 -6.36 13.43
CA PRO A 340 5.49 -6.88 12.06
C PRO A 340 4.16 -7.55 11.71
N VAL A 341 3.33 -7.85 12.71
CA VAL A 341 1.98 -8.41 12.55
C VAL A 341 0.98 -7.34 12.09
N THR A 342 1.29 -6.07 12.37
CA THR A 342 0.43 -4.94 12.04
C THR A 342 0.99 -4.09 10.91
N TYR A 343 2.32 -3.98 10.80
CA TYR A 343 2.97 -3.10 9.82
C TYR A 343 3.90 -3.85 8.89
N ILE A 344 4.07 -3.31 7.69
CA ILE A 344 5.00 -3.78 6.66
C ILE A 344 5.92 -2.63 6.22
N ASP A 345 7.08 -2.94 5.64
CA ASP A 345 7.95 -1.93 4.99
C ASP A 345 8.30 -2.32 3.54
N PRO A 346 7.43 -2.04 2.56
CA PRO A 346 7.66 -2.35 1.15
C PRO A 346 8.84 -1.62 0.51
N THR A 347 9.22 -0.45 1.03
CA THR A 347 10.27 0.37 0.40
C THR A 347 11.63 0.16 1.02
N GLY A 348 11.68 -0.53 2.17
CA GLY A 348 12.87 -0.62 3.00
C GLY A 348 13.29 0.76 3.51
N ASN A 349 12.36 1.70 3.70
CA ASN A 349 12.63 2.98 4.36
C ASN A 349 11.51 3.22 5.37
N PHE A 350 11.91 3.50 6.61
CA PHE A 350 11.00 3.67 7.73
C PHE A 350 9.94 4.76 7.45
N GLY A 351 10.31 5.83 6.74
CA GLY A 351 9.47 7.01 6.57
C GLY A 351 8.49 7.01 5.41
N LEU A 352 8.53 6.02 4.50
CA LEU A 352 7.77 6.08 3.25
C LEU A 352 6.66 5.04 3.15
N SER A 353 6.64 3.99 3.99
CA SER A 353 5.73 2.87 3.73
C SER A 353 5.34 1.99 4.91
N GLU A 354 5.45 2.43 6.16
CA GLU A 354 4.82 1.71 7.29
C GLU A 354 3.30 1.76 7.15
N LEU A 355 2.78 0.79 6.39
CA LEU A 355 1.37 0.60 6.13
C LEU A 355 0.81 -0.21 7.29
N SER A 356 -0.11 0.39 8.08
CA SER A 356 -0.93 -0.43 8.98
C SER A 356 -1.78 -1.35 8.12
N VAL A 357 -1.69 -2.64 8.37
CA VAL A 357 -2.38 -3.66 7.58
C VAL A 357 -3.83 -3.84 8.02
N THR A 358 -4.55 -2.73 8.02
CA THR A 358 -6.01 -2.72 7.95
C THR A 358 -6.48 -2.55 6.50
N ILE A 359 -5.56 -2.24 5.58
CA ILE A 359 -5.86 -1.75 4.22
C ILE A 359 -4.99 -2.51 3.23
N ASN A 360 -5.56 -3.48 2.52
CA ASN A 360 -5.10 -3.73 1.16
C ASN A 360 -5.54 -2.52 0.32
N ILE A 361 -4.60 -1.99 -0.47
CA ILE A 361 -4.69 -0.89 -1.44
C ILE A 361 -4.15 0.47 -0.96
N VAL A 362 -2.89 0.69 -1.32
CA VAL A 362 -2.15 1.97 -1.35
C VAL A 362 -2.87 3.08 -2.13
N SER A 363 -3.93 2.81 -2.89
CA SER A 363 -4.71 3.84 -3.59
C SER A 363 -5.70 4.63 -2.71
N THR A 364 -6.04 4.13 -1.52
CA THR A 364 -7.14 4.67 -0.68
C THR A 364 -6.64 5.50 0.51
N LEU A 365 -5.34 5.54 0.81
CA LEU A 365 -4.80 6.21 2.00
C LEU A 365 -4.92 7.74 2.00
N THR A 366 -4.93 8.37 0.82
CA THR A 366 -5.13 9.82 0.72
C THR A 366 -6.61 10.22 0.82
N SER A 367 -7.55 9.32 0.53
CA SER A 367 -9.00 9.54 0.70
C SER A 367 -9.52 9.10 2.07
N MET A 368 -8.94 8.05 2.68
CA MET A 368 -9.37 7.49 3.97
C MET A 368 -9.00 8.33 5.19
N GLN A 369 -7.90 9.09 5.18
CA GLN A 369 -7.54 9.91 6.34
C GLN A 369 -8.56 11.03 6.61
N VAL A 370 -9.19 11.55 5.56
CA VAL A 370 -10.24 12.56 5.69
C VAL A 370 -11.61 11.91 5.91
N ASP A 371 -11.93 10.81 5.24
CA ASP A 371 -13.21 10.11 5.45
C ASP A 371 -13.32 9.51 6.86
N ASN A 372 -12.24 8.99 7.46
CA ASN A 372 -12.25 8.52 8.85
C ASN A 372 -12.46 9.66 9.86
N ALA A 373 -11.88 10.84 9.63
CA ALA A 373 -12.12 12.01 10.47
C ALA A 373 -13.59 12.48 10.38
N LEU A 374 -14.21 12.36 9.20
CA LEU A 374 -15.62 12.69 8.99
C LEU A 374 -16.58 11.63 9.54
N ASN A 375 -16.22 10.35 9.50
CA ASN A 375 -16.99 9.25 10.10
C ASN A 375 -17.09 9.39 11.63
N VAL A 376 -16.00 9.81 12.29
CA VAL A 376 -15.99 10.10 13.73
C VAL A 376 -16.92 11.28 14.08
N LEU A 377 -17.00 12.29 13.22
CA LEU A 377 -17.89 13.44 13.40
C LEU A 377 -19.36 13.07 13.14
N GLU A 378 -19.63 12.24 12.13
CA GLU A 378 -20.98 11.72 11.84
C GLU A 378 -21.50 10.82 12.98
N GLY A 379 -20.63 9.97 13.55
CA GLY A 379 -20.92 9.18 14.75
C GLY A 379 -21.19 10.02 16.01
N GLN A 380 -20.80 11.30 16.01
CA GLN A 380 -21.13 12.28 17.05
C GLN A 380 -22.36 13.15 16.69
N GLY A 381 -23.07 12.83 15.60
CA GLY A 381 -24.28 13.53 15.15
C GLY A 381 -24.02 14.81 14.33
N VAL A 382 -22.80 15.00 13.83
CA VAL A 382 -22.44 16.14 12.96
C VAL A 382 -22.69 15.76 11.50
N ASP A 383 -23.47 16.56 10.77
CA ASP A 383 -23.68 16.36 9.32
C ASP A 383 -22.40 16.71 8.54
N VAL A 384 -21.76 15.69 7.97
CA VAL A 384 -20.50 15.77 7.23
C VAL A 384 -20.68 15.60 5.71
N SER A 385 -21.91 15.55 5.21
CA SER A 385 -22.21 15.35 3.79
C SER A 385 -21.51 16.36 2.87
N ASP A 386 -21.35 17.59 3.37
CA ASP A 386 -20.69 18.71 2.68
C ASP A 386 -19.17 18.66 2.74
N ALA A 387 -18.61 18.10 3.81
CA ALA A 387 -17.17 17.92 3.95
C ALA A 387 -16.68 16.75 3.09
N ARG A 388 -17.44 15.64 3.04
CA ARG A 388 -17.17 14.52 2.12
C ARG A 388 -17.18 14.95 0.65
N MET A 389 -18.10 15.86 0.30
CA MET A 389 -18.18 16.48 -1.02
C MET A 389 -16.92 17.31 -1.35
N ALA A 390 -16.37 18.05 -0.40
CA ALA A 390 -15.13 18.80 -0.58
C ALA A 390 -13.91 17.87 -0.75
N THR A 391 -13.82 16.79 0.03
CA THR A 391 -12.71 15.83 -0.04
C THR A 391 -12.65 15.10 -1.39
N ARG A 392 -13.79 14.68 -1.94
CA ARG A 392 -13.83 14.01 -3.26
C ARG A 392 -13.44 14.94 -4.40
N ILE A 393 -13.77 16.23 -4.28
CA ILE A 393 -13.40 17.23 -5.29
C ILE A 393 -11.93 17.66 -5.15
N ILE A 394 -11.42 17.79 -3.91
CA ILE A 394 -10.03 18.18 -3.62
C ILE A 394 -9.05 17.03 -3.84
N GLY A 395 -9.39 15.80 -3.44
CA GLY A 395 -8.53 14.61 -3.60
C GLY A 395 -8.28 14.24 -5.07
N LEU A 396 -9.17 14.65 -5.97
CA LEU A 396 -9.00 14.57 -7.41
C LEU A 396 -8.26 15.78 -8.01
N ALA A 397 -8.20 16.91 -7.30
CA ALA A 397 -7.55 18.15 -7.73
C ALA A 397 -6.08 18.25 -7.28
N SER A 398 -5.69 17.65 -6.15
CA SER A 398 -4.31 17.67 -5.64
C SER A 398 -3.33 16.76 -6.40
N LEU A 399 -3.77 16.15 -7.51
CA LEU A 399 -3.02 15.17 -8.27
C LEU A 399 -2.39 15.82 -9.50
N GLY A 400 -1.10 16.15 -9.40
CA GLY A 400 -0.25 16.39 -10.58
C GLY A 400 -0.24 15.21 -11.55
N GLY A 401 0.52 15.33 -12.66
CA GLY A 401 0.44 14.52 -13.89
C GLY A 401 0.24 12.99 -13.81
N ALA A 402 0.49 12.33 -12.69
CA ALA A 402 0.15 10.93 -12.43
C ALA A 402 -1.37 10.66 -12.34
N GLY A 403 -2.17 11.57 -11.79
CA GLY A 403 -3.63 11.39 -11.64
C GLY A 403 -4.39 11.38 -12.98
N PHE A 404 -3.90 12.11 -13.98
CA PHE A 404 -4.43 12.07 -15.35
C PHE A 404 -4.19 10.72 -16.03
N SER A 405 -3.19 9.95 -15.59
CA SER A 405 -2.96 8.59 -16.09
C SER A 405 -4.00 7.60 -15.55
N LEU A 406 -4.41 7.77 -14.29
CA LEU A 406 -5.41 6.93 -13.63
C LEU A 406 -6.81 7.11 -14.25
N PHE A 407 -7.20 8.35 -14.57
CA PHE A 407 -8.42 8.63 -15.33
C PHE A 407 -8.46 7.98 -16.72
N LYS A 408 -7.30 7.78 -17.37
CA LYS A 408 -7.23 7.06 -18.65
C LYS A 408 -7.50 5.57 -18.48
N MET A 409 -7.37 5.01 -17.29
CA MET A 409 -7.58 3.57 -17.04
C MET A 409 -9.02 3.24 -16.65
N LEU A 410 -9.72 4.15 -15.95
CA LEU A 410 -10.98 3.85 -15.27
C LEU A 410 -12.25 3.84 -16.13
N SER A 411 -12.30 4.49 -17.30
CA SER A 411 -13.47 4.38 -18.19
C SER A 411 -13.21 4.78 -19.64
N LYS A 412 -14.06 4.29 -20.56
CA LYS A 412 -14.08 4.74 -21.97
C LYS A 412 -14.26 6.26 -22.07
N LYS A 413 -15.11 6.83 -21.21
CA LYS A 413 -15.35 8.28 -21.12
C LYS A 413 -14.10 9.05 -20.66
N GLY A 414 -13.35 8.50 -19.70
CA GLY A 414 -12.07 9.08 -19.23
C GLY A 414 -10.98 9.08 -20.31
N LYS A 415 -10.88 8.01 -21.11
CA LYS A 415 -9.98 7.94 -22.28
C LYS A 415 -10.31 8.98 -23.35
N ASP A 416 -11.59 9.18 -23.66
CA ASP A 416 -12.05 10.14 -24.67
C ASP A 416 -11.97 11.59 -24.19
N PHE A 417 -12.11 11.83 -22.88
CA PHE A 417 -11.81 13.12 -22.25
C PHE A 417 -10.31 13.45 -22.34
N ALA A 418 -9.43 12.53 -21.92
CA ALA A 418 -7.98 12.75 -21.96
C ALA A 418 -7.45 13.04 -23.37
N ARG A 419 -8.03 12.43 -24.42
CA ARG A 419 -7.71 12.73 -25.83
C ARG A 419 -8.08 14.15 -26.25
N ARG A 420 -9.19 14.68 -25.74
CA ARG A 420 -9.70 16.01 -26.10
C ARG A 420 -8.99 17.13 -25.36
N VAL A 421 -8.64 16.90 -24.09
CA VAL A 421 -8.21 17.95 -23.17
C VAL A 421 -6.70 17.90 -22.87
N GLY A 422 -6.03 16.78 -23.19
CA GLY A 422 -4.58 16.62 -23.02
C GLY A 422 -4.16 16.52 -21.55
N ASN A 423 -2.99 17.08 -21.21
CA ASN A 423 -2.44 17.13 -19.85
C ASN A 423 -2.76 18.45 -19.12
N LYS A 424 -3.84 19.15 -19.49
CA LYS A 424 -4.25 20.40 -18.81
C LYS A 424 -4.60 20.12 -17.35
N LYS A 425 -4.21 21.01 -16.42
CA LYS A 425 -4.63 20.89 -15.02
C LYS A 425 -6.11 21.20 -14.88
N LEU A 426 -6.76 20.71 -13.82
CA LEU A 426 -8.18 20.95 -13.57
C LEU A 426 -8.51 22.46 -13.56
N LYS A 427 -7.62 23.28 -13.00
CA LYS A 427 -7.76 24.74 -13.00
C LYS A 427 -7.73 25.39 -14.38
N ASP A 428 -7.22 24.69 -15.40
CA ASP A 428 -7.13 25.20 -16.76
C ASP A 428 -8.36 24.84 -17.62
N LEU A 429 -9.27 24.02 -17.10
CA LEU A 429 -10.49 23.60 -17.82
C LEU A 429 -11.49 24.75 -17.90
N ARG A 430 -12.11 24.93 -19.07
CA ARG A 430 -13.13 25.96 -19.30
C ARG A 430 -14.36 25.42 -20.01
N GLY A 431 -15.54 25.85 -19.55
CA GLY A 431 -16.83 25.56 -20.21
C GLY A 431 -17.04 24.07 -20.44
N THR A 432 -17.20 23.67 -21.70
CA THR A 432 -17.46 22.28 -22.11
C THR A 432 -16.40 21.28 -21.62
N GLU A 433 -15.16 21.71 -21.39
CA GLU A 433 -14.10 20.84 -20.83
C GLU A 433 -14.40 20.45 -19.37
N PHE A 434 -14.99 21.37 -18.59
CA PHE A 434 -15.42 21.09 -17.23
C PHE A 434 -16.67 20.21 -17.20
N GLU A 435 -17.59 20.41 -18.15
CA GLU A 435 -18.79 19.57 -18.31
C GLU A 435 -18.42 18.13 -18.66
N ASP A 436 -17.48 17.95 -19.59
CA ASP A 436 -16.94 16.63 -19.94
C ASP A 436 -16.27 15.97 -18.72
N TYR A 437 -15.51 16.74 -17.92
CA TYR A 437 -14.92 16.26 -16.67
C TYR A 437 -16.00 15.79 -15.66
N LEU A 438 -17.07 16.55 -15.45
CA LEU A 438 -18.19 16.15 -14.58
C LEU A 438 -18.84 14.84 -15.05
N GLN A 439 -18.97 14.64 -16.36
CA GLN A 439 -19.50 13.40 -16.92
C GLN A 439 -18.59 12.19 -16.68
N THR A 440 -17.28 12.37 -16.51
CA THR A 440 -16.36 11.30 -16.11
C THR A 440 -16.55 10.86 -14.66
N LEU A 441 -17.05 11.75 -13.80
CA LEU A 441 -17.35 11.49 -12.38
C LEU A 441 -18.77 10.95 -12.16
N GLY A 442 -19.50 10.60 -13.22
CA GLY A 442 -20.90 10.15 -13.14
C GLY A 442 -21.93 11.28 -13.05
N GLY A 443 -21.51 12.53 -13.31
CA GLY A 443 -22.40 13.68 -13.42
C GLY A 443 -23.02 13.83 -14.82
N SER A 444 -23.91 14.80 -14.94
CA SER A 444 -24.47 15.27 -16.20
C SER A 444 -23.93 16.66 -16.54
N GLY A 445 -23.78 16.92 -17.84
CA GLY A 445 -23.37 18.23 -18.36
C GLY A 445 -24.48 19.26 -18.24
N SER A 446 -24.32 20.39 -18.93
CA SER A 446 -25.25 21.51 -18.83
C SER A 446 -26.70 21.12 -19.10
N PHE A 447 -27.61 21.67 -18.30
CA PHE A 447 -29.05 21.42 -18.43
C PHE A 447 -29.86 22.65 -18.06
N LYS A 448 -31.14 22.66 -18.49
CA LYS A 448 -32.08 23.75 -18.20
C LYS A 448 -33.21 23.29 -17.29
N LYS A 449 -33.45 24.04 -16.22
CA LYS A 449 -34.61 23.85 -15.34
C LYS A 449 -35.10 25.18 -14.80
N GLY A 450 -36.42 25.36 -14.69
CA GLY A 450 -37.01 26.58 -14.12
C GLY A 450 -36.61 27.87 -14.85
N GLY A 451 -36.36 27.78 -16.17
CA GLY A 451 -35.88 28.92 -16.97
C GLY A 451 -34.41 29.27 -16.77
N ARG A 452 -33.64 28.42 -16.06
CA ARG A 452 -32.23 28.60 -15.74
C ARG A 452 -31.38 27.51 -16.33
N GLU A 453 -30.17 27.89 -16.71
CA GLU A 453 -29.13 26.98 -17.19
C GLU A 453 -28.14 26.74 -16.04
N PHE A 454 -27.80 25.48 -15.84
CA PHE A 454 -26.80 25.02 -14.89
C PHE A 454 -25.68 24.36 -15.69
N ASP A 455 -24.45 24.49 -15.20
CA ASP A 455 -23.26 24.00 -15.91
C ASP A 455 -23.08 22.47 -15.68
N GLY A 456 -23.75 21.90 -14.69
CA GLY A 456 -23.82 20.46 -14.53
C GLY A 456 -24.58 20.01 -13.28
N GLU A 457 -24.89 18.72 -13.23
CA GLU A 457 -25.49 18.07 -12.06
C GLU A 457 -24.67 16.87 -11.65
N TRP A 458 -24.50 16.67 -10.35
CA TRP A 458 -23.84 15.50 -9.80
C TRP A 458 -24.54 15.07 -8.52
N GLY A 459 -25.14 13.88 -8.54
CA GLY A 459 -25.99 13.38 -7.46
C GLY A 459 -27.16 14.32 -7.14
N ASN A 460 -27.13 14.94 -5.95
CA ASN A 460 -28.16 15.88 -5.50
C ASN A 460 -27.75 17.36 -5.61
N VAL A 461 -26.67 17.66 -6.33
CA VAL A 461 -26.09 19.01 -6.44
C VAL A 461 -26.16 19.51 -7.87
N TRP A 462 -26.61 20.75 -8.04
CA TRP A 462 -26.55 21.51 -9.28
C TRP A 462 -25.44 22.54 -9.20
N LEU A 463 -24.62 22.61 -10.24
CA LEU A 463 -23.34 23.30 -10.25
C LEU A 463 -23.37 24.49 -11.21
N GLU A 464 -22.67 25.55 -10.84
CA GLU A 464 -22.32 26.66 -11.73
C GLU A 464 -20.81 26.96 -11.62
N ALA A 465 -20.09 26.84 -12.74
CA ALA A 465 -18.65 27.00 -12.82
C ALA A 465 -18.26 28.46 -13.16
N LYS A 466 -17.22 28.99 -12.49
CA LYS A 466 -16.72 30.35 -12.68
C LYS A 466 -15.21 30.42 -12.72
N SER A 467 -14.70 31.20 -13.68
CA SER A 467 -13.27 31.41 -13.88
C SER A 467 -12.70 32.56 -13.03
N GLY A 468 -11.39 32.63 -12.88
CA GLY A 468 -10.73 33.82 -12.29
C GLY A 468 -11.04 35.13 -13.01
N ASP A 469 -11.10 35.10 -14.34
CA ASP A 469 -11.48 36.27 -15.14
C ASP A 469 -12.91 36.75 -14.81
N PHE A 470 -13.80 35.82 -14.46
CA PHE A 470 -15.15 36.13 -14.05
C PHE A 470 -15.18 36.88 -12.72
N TRP A 471 -14.40 36.45 -11.73
CA TRP A 471 -14.33 37.12 -10.44
C TRP A 471 -13.70 38.50 -10.52
N ASN A 472 -12.63 38.63 -11.32
CA ASN A 472 -12.00 39.91 -11.61
C ASN A 472 -12.99 40.90 -12.26
N MET A 473 -13.84 40.41 -13.17
CA MET A 473 -14.89 41.23 -13.77
C MET A 473 -15.95 41.66 -12.75
N LEU A 474 -16.37 40.76 -11.85
CA LEU A 474 -17.41 41.07 -10.87
C LEU A 474 -16.93 42.06 -9.80
N SER A 475 -15.71 41.90 -9.30
CA SER A 475 -15.14 42.78 -8.28
C SER A 475 -14.98 44.23 -8.77
N GLN A 476 -14.78 44.42 -10.08
CA GLN A 476 -14.61 45.73 -10.71
C GLN A 476 -15.92 46.40 -11.15
N ASN A 477 -17.06 45.71 -11.11
CA ASN A 477 -18.32 46.22 -11.65
C ASN A 477 -19.53 45.95 -10.72
N PRO A 478 -19.90 46.92 -9.86
CA PRO A 478 -20.99 46.77 -8.90
C PRO A 478 -22.35 46.42 -9.53
N ARG A 479 -22.65 46.92 -10.74
CA ARG A 479 -23.90 46.60 -11.45
C ARG A 479 -23.93 45.15 -11.90
N LYS A 480 -22.81 44.62 -12.40
CA LYS A 480 -22.70 43.20 -12.77
C LYS A 480 -22.72 42.30 -11.55
N LEU A 481 -22.08 42.69 -10.45
CA LEU A 481 -22.15 41.97 -9.17
C LEU A 481 -23.58 41.89 -8.64
N ALA A 482 -24.32 43.00 -8.62
CA ALA A 482 -25.72 43.02 -8.17
C ALA A 482 -26.62 42.13 -9.05
N ARG A 483 -26.45 42.19 -10.37
CA ARG A 483 -27.17 41.32 -11.31
C ARG A 483 -26.82 39.85 -11.09
N TRP A 484 -25.54 39.53 -10.94
CA TRP A 484 -25.10 38.17 -10.70
C TRP A 484 -25.66 37.62 -9.38
N LYS A 485 -25.61 38.39 -8.28
CA LYS A 485 -26.22 38.00 -7.00
C LYS A 485 -27.70 37.64 -7.13
N GLY A 486 -28.48 38.39 -7.91
CA GLY A 486 -29.88 38.06 -8.21
C GLY A 486 -30.01 36.75 -8.98
N VAL A 487 -29.23 36.60 -10.04
CA VAL A 487 -29.17 35.39 -10.88
C VAL A 487 -28.76 34.16 -10.04
N THR A 488 -27.74 34.25 -9.21
CA THR A 488 -27.26 33.15 -8.36
C THR A 488 -28.27 32.81 -7.26
N GLY A 489 -28.94 33.81 -6.67
CA GLY A 489 -30.02 33.58 -5.71
C GLY A 489 -31.21 32.83 -6.33
N ASP A 490 -31.59 33.20 -7.55
CA ASP A 490 -32.64 32.50 -8.30
C ASP A 490 -32.22 31.08 -8.68
N ALA A 491 -30.96 30.84 -9.04
CA ALA A 491 -30.44 29.50 -9.35
C ALA A 491 -30.57 28.57 -8.13
N ARG A 492 -30.16 29.08 -6.96
CA ARG A 492 -30.31 28.38 -5.68
C ARG A 492 -31.77 28.05 -5.38
N ARG A 493 -32.68 29.02 -5.55
CA ARG A 493 -34.12 28.82 -5.34
C ARG A 493 -34.65 27.71 -6.25
N VAL A 494 -34.35 27.78 -7.54
CA VAL A 494 -34.79 26.78 -8.53
C VAL A 494 -34.24 25.38 -8.22
N ALA A 495 -32.99 25.26 -7.77
CA ALA A 495 -32.45 23.99 -7.31
C ALA A 495 -33.22 23.46 -6.09
N SER A 496 -33.44 24.31 -5.08
CA SER A 496 -34.14 23.91 -3.85
C SER A 496 -35.58 23.47 -4.09
N GLU A 497 -36.31 24.12 -5.00
CA GLU A 497 -37.67 23.74 -5.41
C GLU A 497 -37.73 22.35 -6.08
N ASN A 498 -36.60 21.86 -6.58
CA ASN A 498 -36.46 20.54 -7.19
C ASN A 498 -35.80 19.52 -6.24
N GLY A 499 -35.68 19.84 -4.94
CA GLY A 499 -35.05 18.97 -3.94
C GLY A 499 -33.52 18.91 -4.06
N LYS A 500 -32.91 19.84 -4.79
CA LYS A 500 -31.48 19.86 -5.10
C LYS A 500 -30.76 20.95 -4.31
N THR A 501 -29.47 20.74 -4.05
CA THR A 501 -28.58 21.77 -3.51
C THR A 501 -27.86 22.49 -4.65
N TYR A 502 -27.44 23.74 -4.41
CA TYR A 502 -26.77 24.56 -5.43
C TYR A 502 -25.39 24.99 -4.95
N ALA A 503 -24.39 24.83 -5.81
CA ALA A 503 -23.00 25.17 -5.53
C ALA A 503 -22.35 25.95 -6.67
N VAL A 504 -21.45 26.86 -6.30
CA VAL A 504 -20.56 27.57 -7.22
C VAL A 504 -19.18 26.94 -7.18
N VAL A 505 -18.70 26.51 -8.33
CA VAL A 505 -17.37 25.93 -8.51
C VAL A 505 -16.46 26.96 -9.16
N THR A 506 -15.22 27.07 -8.71
CA THR A 506 -14.27 27.97 -9.34
C THR A 506 -12.85 27.45 -9.35
N ASN A 507 -12.10 27.81 -10.39
CA ASN A 507 -10.67 27.52 -10.56
C ASN A 507 -9.73 28.58 -9.97
N SER A 508 -10.25 29.48 -9.12
CA SER A 508 -9.51 30.63 -8.60
C SER A 508 -10.16 31.14 -7.32
N ALA A 509 -9.40 31.85 -6.49
CA ALA A 509 -9.91 32.31 -5.20
C ALA A 509 -11.07 33.31 -5.41
N ILE A 510 -12.19 33.10 -4.71
CA ILE A 510 -13.30 34.04 -4.75
C ILE A 510 -12.93 35.27 -3.91
N PRO A 511 -13.17 36.50 -4.42
CA PRO A 511 -13.05 37.71 -3.64
C PRO A 511 -13.81 37.63 -2.31
N GLY A 512 -13.18 38.07 -1.22
CA GLY A 512 -13.69 37.83 0.14
C GLY A 512 -15.11 38.34 0.39
N ASP A 513 -15.47 39.50 -0.17
CA ASP A 513 -16.81 40.09 -0.10
C ASP A 513 -17.89 39.26 -0.82
N ILE A 514 -17.52 38.61 -1.92
CA ILE A 514 -18.39 37.71 -2.67
C ILE A 514 -18.54 36.37 -1.94
N LYS A 515 -17.44 35.85 -1.37
CA LYS A 515 -17.42 34.61 -0.60
C LYS A 515 -18.29 34.71 0.67
N ILE A 516 -18.23 35.83 1.37
CA ILE A 516 -19.10 36.13 2.52
C ILE A 516 -20.57 36.10 2.10
N TRP A 517 -20.93 36.80 1.01
CA TRP A 517 -22.30 36.82 0.54
C TRP A 517 -22.83 35.44 0.12
N LEU A 518 -22.01 34.62 -0.54
CA LEU A 518 -22.38 33.24 -0.91
C LEU A 518 -22.68 32.40 0.34
N THR A 519 -21.84 32.56 1.36
CA THR A 519 -21.99 31.88 2.66
C THR A 519 -23.26 32.31 3.38
N GLU A 520 -23.54 33.61 3.47
CA GLU A 520 -24.79 34.15 4.05
C GLU A 520 -26.04 33.64 3.32
N LYS A 521 -25.92 33.44 2.01
CA LYS A 521 -26.98 32.89 1.18
C LYS A 521 -26.97 31.37 1.18
N GLY A 522 -26.23 30.67 2.03
CA GLY A 522 -26.19 29.21 2.09
C GLY A 522 -25.93 28.57 0.72
N ILE A 523 -25.08 29.20 -0.08
CA ILE A 523 -24.63 28.71 -1.39
C ILE A 523 -23.23 28.14 -1.18
N LYS A 524 -23.07 26.86 -1.50
CA LYS A 524 -21.80 26.16 -1.33
C LYS A 524 -20.79 26.70 -2.33
N VAL A 525 -19.55 26.82 -1.90
CA VAL A 525 -18.43 27.29 -2.72
C VAL A 525 -17.36 26.21 -2.77
N ILE A 526 -16.90 25.89 -3.97
CA ILE A 526 -15.87 24.89 -4.23
C ILE A 526 -14.73 25.60 -4.97
N GLU A 527 -13.61 25.85 -4.28
CA GLU A 527 -12.42 26.50 -4.85
C GLU A 527 -11.37 25.44 -5.23
N MET A 528 -11.14 25.24 -6.53
CA MET A 528 -10.16 24.33 -7.13
C MET A 528 -8.87 25.11 -7.44
N LEU A 529 -8.09 25.46 -6.41
CA LEU A 529 -7.00 26.45 -6.52
C LEU A 529 -5.65 25.90 -7.00
N ASP A 530 -5.43 24.59 -6.93
CA ASP A 530 -4.14 23.96 -7.24
C ASP A 530 -4.20 22.97 -8.40
#